data_AF-A0A2I0PC09-F1
#
_entry.id   AF-A0A2I0PC09-F1
#
_cell.length_a   1.000
_cell.length_b   1.000
_cell.length_c   1.000
_cell.angle_alpha   90.00
_cell.angle_beta   90.00
_cell.angle_gamma   90.00
#
_symmetry.space_group_name_H-M   'P 1'
#
loop_
_entity.id
_entity.type
_entity.pdbx_description
1 polymer ?
#
loop_
_entity_poly.entity_id
_entity_poly.type
_entity_poly.pdbx_seq_one_letter_code
_entity_poly.pdbx_strand_id
1 'polypeptide(L)'
;MAKNSTPLTEKVLVSEDTKHILMSIREPGERYGDVIGRVLQERKRHDFIAHLDKIAKEGEFIPLDSDPEYTCLKKEMHRESEHRQAGATVR
;
A
#
# COMPACT_ATOMS: atom_id res chain seq x y z
N MET A 1 11.19 26.39 -27.62
CA MET A 1 10.67 25.53 -26.53
C MET A 1 10.86 24.07 -26.95
N ALA A 2 11.96 23.44 -26.53
CA ALA A 2 12.20 22.03 -26.80
C ALA A 2 11.24 21.20 -25.94
N LYS A 3 10.32 20.47 -26.57
CA LYS A 3 9.49 19.49 -25.88
C LYS A 3 10.43 18.35 -25.46
N ASN A 4 10.69 18.23 -24.17
CA ASN A 4 11.36 17.07 -23.58
C ASN A 4 10.45 15.85 -23.79
N SER A 5 10.53 15.21 -24.97
CA SER A 5 9.90 13.91 -25.19
C SER A 5 10.77 12.88 -24.47
N THR A 6 10.40 12.57 -23.23
CA THR A 6 10.84 11.32 -22.59
C THR A 6 10.64 10.18 -23.58
N PRO A 7 11.63 9.30 -23.80
CA PRO A 7 11.52 8.26 -24.81
C PRO A 7 10.29 7.42 -24.52
N LEU A 8 9.33 7.47 -25.45
CA LEU A 8 8.07 6.76 -25.34
C LEU A 8 8.38 5.25 -25.40
N THR A 9 8.26 4.60 -24.24
CA THR A 9 8.12 3.15 -24.03
C THR A 9 9.31 2.28 -24.46
N GLU A 10 10.01 1.72 -23.47
CA GLU A 10 10.77 0.49 -23.68
C GLU A 10 9.88 -0.57 -24.35
N LYS A 11 10.39 -1.20 -25.40
CA LYS A 11 9.66 -2.27 -26.11
C LYS A 11 9.71 -3.54 -25.26
N VAL A 12 8.62 -3.80 -24.54
CA VAL A 12 8.46 -5.04 -23.79
C VAL A 12 7.93 -6.12 -24.73
N LEU A 13 8.70 -7.19 -24.92
CA LEU A 13 8.25 -8.38 -25.64
C LEU A 13 7.38 -9.22 -24.71
N VAL A 14 6.24 -9.69 -25.22
CA VAL A 14 5.28 -10.52 -24.48
C VAL A 14 4.93 -11.76 -25.30
N SER A 15 4.53 -12.84 -24.63
CA SER A 15 3.98 -14.01 -25.33
C SER A 15 2.64 -13.68 -26.00
N GLU A 16 2.24 -14.51 -26.97
CA GLU A 16 0.96 -14.37 -27.66
C GLU A 16 -0.23 -14.46 -26.69
N ASP A 17 -0.19 -15.40 -25.74
CA ASP A 17 -1.20 -15.53 -24.70
C ASP A 17 -1.29 -14.26 -23.83
N THR A 18 -0.15 -13.72 -23.41
CA THR A 18 -0.10 -12.50 -22.60
C THR A 18 -0.66 -11.32 -23.39
N LYS A 19 -0.37 -11.23 -24.69
CA LYS A 19 -0.94 -10.20 -25.56
C LYS A 19 -2.47 -10.33 -25.63
N HIS A 20 -3.02 -11.53 -25.78
CA HIS A 20 -4.46 -11.74 -25.80
C HIS A 20 -5.14 -11.33 -24.50
N ILE A 21 -4.54 -11.65 -23.36
CA ILE A 21 -5.03 -11.23 -22.04
C ILE A 21 -4.99 -9.70 -21.91
N LEU A 22 -3.88 -9.06 -22.28
CA LEU A 22 -3.76 -7.60 -22.24
C LEU A 22 -4.80 -6.92 -23.15
N MET A 23 -5.11 -7.52 -24.30
CA MET A 23 -6.14 -7.00 -25.21
C MET A 23 -7.56 -7.12 -24.64
N SER A 24 -7.85 -8.16 -23.86
CA SER A 24 -9.20 -8.37 -23.31
C SER A 24 -9.53 -7.49 -22.11
N ILE A 25 -8.51 -7.09 -21.34
CA ILE A 25 -8.67 -6.26 -20.12
C ILE A 25 -8.44 -4.77 -20.35
N ARG A 26 -7.97 -4.40 -21.54
CA ARG A 26 -7.68 -3.02 -21.93
C ARG A 26 -8.96 -2.27 -22.24
N GLU A 27 -9.08 -1.07 -21.69
CA GLU A 27 -10.19 -0.17 -21.99
C GLU A 27 -9.93 0.67 -23.27
N PRO A 28 -10.98 1.12 -23.98
CA PRO A 28 -10.82 1.99 -25.14
C PRO A 28 -10.02 3.26 -24.80
N GLY A 29 -8.92 3.50 -25.51
CA GLY A 29 -8.04 4.66 -25.29
C GLY A 29 -6.94 4.46 -24.24
N GLU A 30 -6.96 3.38 -23.46
CA GLU A 30 -5.92 3.04 -22.50
C GLU A 30 -4.63 2.58 -23.22
N ARG A 31 -3.44 2.88 -22.69
CA ARG A 31 -2.18 2.36 -23.24
C ARG A 31 -1.84 1.03 -22.58
N TYR A 32 -1.20 0.12 -23.32
CA TYR A 32 -0.78 -1.17 -22.75
C TYR A 32 0.16 -1.03 -21.54
N GLY A 33 0.99 0.02 -21.48
CA GLY A 33 1.82 0.29 -20.31
C GLY A 33 1.00 0.58 -19.05
N ASP A 34 -0.12 1.29 -19.19
CA ASP A 34 -1.02 1.62 -18.08
C ASP A 34 -1.75 0.36 -17.59
N VAL A 35 -2.20 -0.48 -18.54
CA VAL A 35 -2.81 -1.80 -18.25
C VAL A 35 -1.82 -2.68 -17.46
N ILE A 36 -0.58 -2.80 -17.94
CA ILE A 36 0.47 -3.59 -17.26
C ILE A 36 0.73 -3.04 -15.86
N GLY A 37 0.84 -1.71 -15.72
CA GLY A 37 1.01 -1.06 -14.42
C GLY A 37 -0.10 -1.39 -13.44
N ARG A 38 -1.36 -1.33 -13.89
CA ARG A 38 -2.54 -1.69 -13.10
C ARG A 38 -2.51 -3.16 -12.67
N VAL A 39 -2.25 -4.09 -13.59
CA VAL A 39 -2.17 -5.53 -13.29
C VAL A 39 -1.06 -5.84 -12.27
N LEU A 40 0.11 -5.21 -12.41
CA LEU A 40 1.22 -5.40 -11.47
C LEU A 40 0.90 -4.86 -10.07
N GLN A 41 0.25 -3.70 -9.97
CA GLN A 41 -0.19 -3.15 -8.69
C GLN A 41 -1.22 -4.06 -8.02
N GLU A 42 -2.18 -4.56 -8.80
CA GLU A 42 -3.22 -5.45 -8.28
C GLU A 42 -2.65 -6.77 -7.77
N ARG A 43 -1.65 -7.32 -8.47
CA ARG A 43 -0.92 -8.50 -7.98
C ARG A 43 -0.19 -8.23 -6.68
N LYS A 44 0.55 -7.12 -6.58
CA LYS A 44 1.25 -6.73 -5.34
C LYS A 44 0.29 -6.57 -4.17
N ARG A 45 -0.89 -6.00 -4.43
CA ARG A 45 -1.95 -5.85 -3.43
C ARG A 45 -2.43 -7.21 -2.92
N HIS A 46 -2.73 -8.15 -3.83
CA HIS A 46 -3.13 -9.50 -3.45
C HIS A 46 -2.03 -10.26 -2.70
N ASP A 47 -0.77 -10.16 -3.16
CA ASP A 47 0.36 -10.81 -2.50
C ASP A 47 0.57 -10.26 -1.08
N PHE A 48 0.40 -8.94 -0.88
CA PHE A 48 0.48 -8.31 0.42
C PHE A 48 -0.65 -8.76 1.36
N ILE A 49 -1.88 -8.82 0.86
CA ILE A 49 -3.02 -9.34 1.65
C ILE A 49 -2.77 -10.80 2.04
N ALA A 50 -2.35 -11.64 1.10
CA ALA A 50 -2.02 -13.04 1.38
C ALA A 50 -0.89 -13.17 2.41
N HIS A 51 0.10 -12.28 2.38
CA HIS A 51 1.15 -12.21 3.38
C HIS A 51 0.61 -11.85 4.77
N LEU A 52 -0.27 -10.86 4.87
CA LEU A 52 -0.93 -10.50 6.13
C LEU A 52 -1.80 -11.64 6.67
N ASP A 53 -2.55 -12.31 5.79
CA ASP A 53 -3.36 -13.49 6.16
C ASP A 53 -2.49 -14.63 6.68
N LYS A 54 -1.32 -14.83 6.08
CA LYS A 54 -0.35 -15.81 6.55
C LYS A 54 0.16 -15.44 7.95
N ILE A 55 0.54 -14.19 8.18
CA ILE A 55 0.96 -13.71 9.50
C ILE A 55 -0.19 -13.88 10.51
N ALA A 56 -1.43 -13.54 10.15
CA ALA A 56 -2.60 -13.71 11.01
C ALA A 56 -2.85 -15.16 11.43
N LYS A 57 -2.53 -16.13 10.56
CA LYS A 57 -2.73 -17.57 10.82
C LYS A 57 -1.57 -18.24 11.53
N GLU A 58 -0.34 -17.86 11.18
CA GLU A 58 0.89 -18.54 11.61
C GLU A 58 1.68 -17.75 12.67
N GLY A 59 1.34 -16.48 12.88
CA GLY A 59 2.05 -15.60 13.81
C GLY A 59 1.76 -15.93 15.27
N GLU A 60 2.82 -15.98 16.07
CA GLU A 60 2.70 -15.87 17.52
C GLU A 60 2.50 -14.40 17.89
N PHE A 61 1.25 -14.00 18.11
CA PHE A 61 0.92 -12.64 18.49
C PHE A 61 1.15 -12.42 19.99
N ILE A 62 1.97 -11.44 20.31
CA ILE A 62 2.19 -10.99 21.69
C ILE A 62 1.26 -9.79 21.96
N PRO A 63 0.55 -9.76 23.10
CA PRO A 63 -0.24 -8.59 23.47
C PRO A 63 0.63 -7.33 23.57
N LEU A 64 0.24 -6.25 22.91
CA LEU A 64 0.97 -4.96 22.98
C LEU A 64 1.07 -4.42 24.42
N ASP A 65 0.10 -4.72 25.29
CA ASP A 65 0.14 -4.33 26.71
C ASP A 65 1.16 -5.16 27.54
N SER A 66 1.71 -6.23 26.98
CA SER A 66 2.82 -6.98 27.60
C SER A 66 4.20 -6.46 27.18
N ASP A 67 4.25 -5.54 26.21
CA ASP A 67 5.46 -4.85 25.79
C ASP A 67 5.71 -3.63 26.70
N PRO A 68 6.80 -3.62 27.49
CA PRO A 68 7.11 -2.52 28.41
C PRO A 68 7.36 -1.19 27.69
N GLU A 69 7.86 -1.21 26.45
CA GLU A 69 8.11 -0.02 25.64
C GLU A 69 6.79 0.61 25.17
N TYR A 70 5.85 -0.22 24.69
CA TYR A 70 4.52 0.24 24.30
C TYR A 70 3.71 0.78 25.50
N THR A 71 3.90 0.18 26.68
CA THR A 71 3.23 0.62 27.91
C THR A 71 3.70 2.02 28.33
N CYS A 72 4.96 2.36 28.09
CA CYS A 72 5.51 3.70 28.32
C CYS A 72 4.92 4.73 27.37
N LEU A 73 4.84 4.40 26.07
CA LEU A 73 4.23 5.28 25.05
C LEU A 73 2.75 5.58 25.36
N LYS A 74 1.98 4.57 25.77
CA LYS A 74 0.56 4.73 26.15
C LYS A 74 0.39 5.70 27.33
N LYS A 75 1.30 5.66 28.31
CA LYS A 75 1.29 6.59 29.46
C LYS A 75 1.61 8.02 29.04
N GLU A 76 2.55 8.22 28.13
CA GLU A 76 2.89 9.55 27.61
C GLU A 76 1.72 10.15 26.82
N MET A 77 1.12 9.36 25.92
CA MET A 77 -0.07 9.79 25.17
C MET A 77 -1.24 10.15 26.08
N HIS A 78 -1.46 9.38 27.15
CA HIS A 78 -2.55 9.65 28.08
C HIS A 78 -2.32 10.96 28.85
N ARG A 79 -1.10 11.20 29.34
CA ARG A 79 -0.72 12.47 29.98
C ARG A 79 -0.92 13.66 29.05
N GLU A 80 -0.52 13.53 27.79
CA GLU A 80 -0.69 14.61 26.81
C GLU A 80 -2.17 14.92 26.56
N SER A 81 -3.02 13.89 26.52
CA SER A 81 -4.47 14.06 26.37
C SER A 81 -5.12 14.75 27.58
N GLU A 82 -4.69 14.43 28.79
CA GLU A 82 -5.16 15.07 30.03
C GLU A 82 -4.71 16.54 30.11
N HIS A 83 -3.46 16.84 29.74
CA HIS A 83 -2.96 18.22 29.67
C HIS A 83 -3.74 19.07 28.66
N ARG A 84 -4.12 18.51 27.50
CA ARG A 84 -4.96 19.23 26.53
C ARG A 84 -6.38 19.47 27.06
N GLN A 85 -6.97 18.53 27.79
CA GLN A 85 -8.30 18.70 28.38
C GLN A 85 -8.31 19.69 29.55
N ALA A 86 -7.29 19.67 30.39
CA ALA A 86 -7.13 20.65 31.48
C ALA A 86 -6.95 22.08 30.93
N GLY A 87 -6.16 22.26 29.87
CA GLY A 87 -6.00 23.56 29.21
C GLY A 87 -7.27 24.07 28.50
N ALA A 88 -8.16 23.17 28.07
CA ALA A 88 -9.44 23.52 27.44
C ALA A 88 -10.55 23.88 28.46
N THR A 89 -10.42 23.41 29.71
CA THR A 89 -11.44 23.59 30.76
C THR A 89 -11.21 24.88 31.59
N VAL A 90 -10.03 25.51 31.48
CA VAL A 90 -9.75 26.82 32.08
C VAL A 90 -10.08 27.93 31.06
N ARG A 91 -11.38 28.20 30.87
CA ARG A 91 -11.90 29.42 30.21
C ARG A 91 -13.22 29.84 30.83
#